data_AF-A0A6J8AB45-F1
#
_entry.id   AF-A0A6J8AB45-F1
#
_cell.length_a   1.000
_cell.length_b   1.000
_cell.length_c   1.000
_cell.angle_alpha   90.00
_cell.angle_beta   90.00
_cell.angle_gamma   90.00
#
_symmetry.space_group_name_H-M   'P 1'
#
loop_
_entity.id
_entity.type
_entity.pdbx_description
1 polymer ?
#
loop_
_entity_poly.entity_id
_entity_poly.type
_entity_poly.pdbx_seq_one_letter_code
_entity_poly.pdbx_strand_id
1 'polypeptide(L)'
;MNINHDAVSGWLMLASYFYNANQYKKSLIIIVYALSKCTLEKHLCWTEMSVTQRLLVKRHLALEQGVVRSLKLLHVDCVVLSTFIPMELLITGACIVIPPVVYAHFLSFLCYYNLNDVRECRNSLRDLKLTIAEDYFIEDDDSLKASSYYCLGTALQLTGDNVSAKKAFTVVKNLFPYPSLMLFMERYKRLSLIASS
;
A
#
# COMPACT_ATOMS: atom_id res chain seq x y z
N MET A 1 17.94 24.32 7.22
CA MET A 1 17.86 22.86 7.16
C MET A 1 16.50 22.48 7.71
N ASN A 2 15.50 22.24 6.85
CA ASN A 2 14.10 22.09 7.26
C ASN A 2 13.79 20.59 7.34
N ILE A 3 13.89 20.02 8.54
CA ILE A 3 13.63 18.60 8.82
C ILE A 3 12.11 18.43 8.93
N ASN A 4 11.43 18.41 7.78
CA ASN A 4 10.08 17.84 7.68
C ASN A 4 10.21 16.44 7.09
N HIS A 5 10.81 15.51 7.87
CA HIS A 5 10.61 14.09 7.60
C HIS A 5 9.11 13.83 7.64
N ASP A 6 8.59 13.23 6.58
CA ASP A 6 7.16 13.17 6.37
C ASP A 6 6.50 12.27 7.41
N ALA A 7 5.75 12.87 8.33
CA ALA A 7 5.10 12.17 9.44
C ALA A 7 4.15 11.03 8.99
N VAL A 8 3.82 10.94 7.71
CA VAL A 8 2.89 9.94 7.12
C VAL A 8 3.35 8.51 7.40
N SER A 9 4.63 8.19 7.18
CA SER A 9 5.15 6.84 7.44
C SER A 9 5.06 6.50 8.93
N GLY A 10 5.38 7.46 9.82
CA GLY A 10 5.20 7.33 11.26
C GLY A 10 3.75 7.13 11.68
N TRP A 11 2.80 7.88 11.09
CA TRP A 11 1.37 7.68 11.34
C TRP A 11 0.90 6.30 10.89
N LEU A 12 1.38 5.82 9.75
CA LEU A 12 1.04 4.48 9.26
C LEU A 12 1.65 3.39 10.14
N MET A 13 2.88 3.55 10.64
CA MET A 13 3.44 2.62 11.64
C MET A 13 2.61 2.59 12.93
N LEU A 14 2.14 3.75 13.39
CA LEU A 14 1.23 3.82 14.55
C LEU A 14 -0.11 3.15 14.25
N ALA A 15 -0.66 3.31 13.04
CA ALA A 15 -1.85 2.59 12.60
C ALA A 15 -1.63 1.07 12.62
N SER A 16 -0.46 0.59 12.16
CA SER A 16 -0.10 -0.83 12.20
C SER A 16 0.02 -1.37 13.62
N TYR A 17 0.53 -0.57 14.56
CA TYR A 17 0.51 -0.90 15.97
C TYR A 17 -0.93 -1.12 16.48
N PHE A 18 -1.85 -0.20 16.17
CA PHE A 18 -3.26 -0.36 16.57
C PHE A 18 -3.95 -1.52 15.86
N TYR A 19 -3.59 -1.79 14.60
CA TYR A 19 -4.05 -2.98 13.87
C TYR A 19 -3.64 -4.26 14.61
N ASN A 20 -2.35 -4.42 14.93
CA ASN A 20 -1.83 -5.57 15.66
C ASN A 20 -2.42 -5.72 17.07
N ALA A 21 -2.87 -4.62 17.67
CA ALA A 21 -3.59 -4.62 18.94
C ALA A 21 -5.11 -4.88 18.80
N ASN A 22 -5.59 -5.30 17.62
CA ASN A 22 -7.00 -5.51 17.27
C ASN A 22 -7.90 -4.26 17.43
N GLN A 23 -7.32 -3.06 17.41
CA GLN A 23 -8.03 -1.78 17.52
C GLN A 23 -8.31 -1.19 16.13
N TYR A 24 -8.98 -1.96 15.27
CA TYR A 24 -9.17 -1.65 13.85
C TYR A 24 -9.81 -0.29 13.57
N LYS A 25 -10.81 0.11 14.36
CA LYS A 25 -11.44 1.43 14.22
C LYS A 25 -10.48 2.59 14.48
N LYS A 26 -9.57 2.45 15.45
CA LYS A 26 -8.55 3.47 15.74
C LYS A 26 -7.50 3.50 14.64
N SER A 27 -7.08 2.33 14.16
CA SER A 27 -6.19 2.22 13.01
C SER A 27 -6.77 2.97 11.79
N LEU A 28 -8.03 2.72 11.45
CA LEU A 28 -8.73 3.40 10.35
C LEU A 28 -8.76 4.93 10.50
N ILE A 29 -9.03 5.45 11.71
CA ILE A 29 -9.01 6.91 11.96
C ILE A 29 -7.61 7.48 11.66
N ILE A 30 -6.56 6.80 12.09
CA ILE A 30 -5.17 7.22 11.86
C ILE A 30 -4.82 7.12 10.38
N ILE A 31 -5.27 6.08 9.68
CA ILE A 31 -5.03 5.93 8.23
C ILE A 31 -5.70 7.05 7.44
N VAL A 32 -6.96 7.38 7.75
CA VAL A 32 -7.67 8.51 7.11
C VAL A 32 -6.94 9.81 7.38
N TYR A 33 -6.47 10.02 8.62
CA TYR A 33 -5.67 11.19 8.95
C TYR A 33 -4.34 11.21 8.17
N ALA A 34 -3.62 10.09 8.09
CA ALA A 34 -2.36 9.98 7.35
C ALA A 34 -2.56 10.30 5.86
N LEU A 35 -3.59 9.72 5.23
CA LEU A 35 -3.98 10.00 3.84
C LEU A 35 -4.36 11.47 3.64
N SER A 36 -5.04 12.10 4.60
CA SER A 36 -5.37 13.54 4.52
C SER A 36 -4.13 14.45 4.55
N LYS A 37 -3.00 13.95 5.06
CA LYS A 37 -1.71 14.66 5.08
C LYS A 37 -0.84 14.37 3.87
N CYS A 38 -1.19 13.35 3.07
CA CYS A 38 -0.64 13.10 1.74
C CYS A 38 -1.23 14.14 0.76
N THR A 39 -0.68 15.35 0.75
CA THR A 39 -1.22 16.46 -0.04
C THR A 39 -0.30 16.87 -1.18
N LEU A 40 -0.94 17.16 -2.33
CA LEU A 40 -0.61 18.05 -3.48
C LEU A 40 0.60 19.00 -3.34
N GLU A 41 0.69 19.64 -2.19
CA GLU A 41 1.48 20.86 -2.03
C GLU A 41 2.87 20.59 -1.44
N LYS A 42 3.06 19.47 -0.73
CA LYS A 42 4.30 19.21 0.02
C LYS A 42 5.53 19.00 -0.85
N HIS A 43 5.38 18.39 -2.01
CA HIS A 43 6.44 18.06 -2.97
C HIS A 43 6.50 19.04 -4.17
N LEU A 44 5.47 19.86 -4.40
CA LEU A 44 5.61 21.11 -5.18
C LEU A 44 6.64 22.08 -4.56
N CYS A 45 6.90 21.95 -3.25
CA CYS A 45 7.90 22.74 -2.54
C CYS A 45 9.34 22.20 -2.68
N TRP A 46 9.52 20.97 -3.21
CA TRP A 46 10.82 20.27 -3.22
C TRP A 46 11.38 19.99 -4.63
N THR A 47 10.52 19.95 -5.65
CA THR A 47 10.97 19.80 -7.05
C THR A 47 10.72 21.08 -7.83
N GLU A 48 11.77 21.59 -8.51
CA GLU A 48 11.67 22.67 -9.49
C GLU A 48 10.85 22.21 -10.71
N MET A 49 9.53 22.09 -10.53
CA MET A 49 8.64 21.79 -11.64
C MET A 49 8.50 23.02 -12.55
N SER A 50 8.67 22.79 -13.85
CA SER A 50 8.41 23.79 -14.88
C SER A 50 6.96 24.29 -14.81
N VAL A 51 6.73 25.53 -15.22
CA VAL A 51 5.40 26.18 -15.22
C VAL A 51 4.37 25.35 -16.02
N THR A 52 4.82 24.67 -17.06
CA THR A 52 3.99 23.82 -17.93
C THR A 52 3.50 22.55 -17.23
N GLN A 53 4.36 21.89 -16.43
CA GLN A 53 3.98 20.73 -15.62
C GLN A 53 2.96 21.11 -14.54
N ARG A 54 3.13 22.29 -13.91
CA ARG A 54 2.15 22.86 -12.97
C ARG A 54 0.77 23.07 -13.61
N LEU A 55 0.73 23.55 -14.85
CA LEU A 55 -0.53 23.78 -15.58
C LEU A 55 -1.23 22.49 -16.02
N LEU A 56 -0.47 21.47 -16.42
CA LEU A 56 -1.01 20.14 -16.77
C LEU A 56 -1.59 19.43 -15.54
N VAL A 57 -0.90 19.50 -14.40
CA VAL A 57 -1.41 18.98 -13.12
C VAL A 57 -2.69 19.71 -12.69
N LYS A 58 -2.71 21.05 -12.77
CA LYS A 58 -3.91 21.84 -12.46
C LYS A 58 -5.10 21.54 -13.38
N ARG A 59 -4.87 21.35 -14.68
CA ARG A 59 -5.93 21.00 -15.65
C ARG A 59 -6.49 19.60 -15.40
N HIS A 60 -5.65 18.62 -15.08
CA HIS A 60 -6.12 17.27 -14.75
C HIS A 60 -6.91 17.21 -13.45
N LEU A 61 -6.53 18.00 -12.43
CA LEU A 61 -7.25 18.07 -11.16
C LEU A 61 -8.64 18.72 -11.26
N ALA A 62 -8.87 19.59 -12.25
CA ALA A 62 -10.14 20.31 -12.41
C ALA A 62 -11.26 19.50 -13.09
N LEU A 63 -10.94 18.36 -13.71
CA LEU A 63 -11.87 17.64 -14.60
C LEU A 63 -12.54 16.40 -13.98
N GLU A 64 -12.08 15.86 -12.85
CA GLU A 64 -12.59 14.57 -12.37
C GLU A 64 -12.81 14.52 -10.86
N GLN A 65 -14.05 14.21 -10.46
CA GLN A 65 -14.47 13.96 -9.09
C GLN A 65 -13.92 12.60 -8.60
N GLY A 66 -12.99 12.62 -7.66
CA GLY A 66 -12.56 11.41 -6.96
C GLY A 66 -11.39 11.69 -6.02
N VAL A 67 -11.64 11.59 -4.72
CA VAL A 67 -10.67 11.74 -3.62
C VAL A 67 -9.40 10.88 -3.82
N VAL A 68 -9.48 9.83 -4.63
CA VAL A 68 -8.39 8.91 -5.00
C VAL A 68 -7.37 9.53 -5.98
N ARG A 69 -7.74 10.56 -6.77
CA ARG A 69 -6.84 11.21 -7.76
C ARG A 69 -6.14 12.47 -7.26
N SER A 70 -6.46 12.96 -6.05
CA SER A 70 -5.76 14.08 -5.41
C SER A 70 -4.37 13.67 -4.86
N LEU A 71 -4.07 12.37 -4.85
CA LEU A 71 -2.80 11.76 -4.42
C LEU A 71 -1.74 11.78 -5.54
N LYS A 72 -1.60 12.89 -6.28
CA LYS A 72 -0.36 13.10 -7.05
C LYS A 72 0.64 13.75 -6.13
N LEU A 73 1.15 13.07 -5.12
CA LEU A 73 2.35 13.57 -4.46
C LEU A 73 2.94 12.57 -3.49
N LEU A 74 4.23 12.31 -3.71
CA LEU A 74 5.33 12.26 -2.74
C LEU A 74 6.32 11.15 -3.15
N HIS A 75 7.57 11.53 -3.40
CA HIS A 75 8.71 10.77 -2.88
C HIS A 75 8.60 10.79 -1.35
N VAL A 76 7.64 10.05 -0.78
CA VAL A 76 7.56 9.87 0.68
C VAL A 76 8.62 8.84 1.03
N ASP A 77 9.34 9.07 2.13
CA ASP A 77 10.03 8.01 2.85
C ASP A 77 9.10 6.78 2.95
N CYS A 78 9.50 5.69 2.32
CA CYS A 78 8.70 4.47 2.28
C CYS A 78 8.40 3.97 3.70
N VAL A 79 7.30 3.21 3.87
CA VAL A 79 7.04 2.57 5.15
C VAL A 79 8.00 1.39 5.29
N VAL A 80 8.96 1.54 6.20
CA VAL A 80 9.93 0.50 6.57
C VAL A 80 9.33 -0.31 7.72
N LEU A 81 8.80 -1.49 7.40
CA LEU A 81 8.15 -2.35 8.38
C LEU A 81 9.16 -3.34 8.97
N SER A 82 9.51 -3.15 10.24
CA SER A 82 10.40 -4.05 10.99
C SER A 82 9.82 -4.53 12.33
N THR A 83 8.95 -3.76 12.98
CA THR A 83 8.45 -4.06 14.35
C THR A 83 6.94 -4.29 14.41
N PHE A 84 6.15 -3.59 13.60
CA PHE A 84 4.68 -3.66 13.60
C PHE A 84 4.16 -4.11 12.23
N ILE A 85 4.69 -5.22 11.74
CA ILE A 85 4.25 -5.80 10.48
C ILE A 85 2.90 -6.50 10.72
N PRO A 86 1.84 -6.19 9.94
CA PRO A 86 0.63 -7.01 9.92
C PRO A 86 1.02 -8.47 9.65
N MET A 87 0.41 -9.43 10.34
CA MET A 87 0.80 -10.84 10.19
C MET A 87 0.67 -11.35 8.74
N GLU A 88 -0.27 -10.78 7.99
CA GLU A 88 -0.52 -11.06 6.58
C GLU A 88 0.65 -10.63 5.67
N LEU A 89 1.53 -9.76 6.16
CA LEU A 89 2.75 -9.32 5.50
C LEU A 89 4.03 -9.89 6.14
N LEU A 90 3.92 -10.78 7.12
CA LEU A 90 5.09 -11.33 7.81
C LEU A 90 5.88 -12.26 6.87
N ILE A 91 6.87 -11.70 6.17
CA ILE A 91 7.89 -12.45 5.42
C ILE A 91 9.06 -12.71 6.37
N THR A 92 9.42 -13.98 6.58
CA THR A 92 10.39 -14.45 7.58
C THR A 92 11.65 -13.58 7.67
N GLY A 93 11.67 -12.66 8.65
CA GLY A 93 12.84 -11.88 9.05
C GLY A 93 13.27 -10.74 8.12
N ALA A 94 12.53 -10.44 7.04
CA ALA A 94 12.90 -9.40 6.09
C ALA A 94 12.13 -8.10 6.36
N CYS A 95 12.87 -6.98 6.34
CA CYS A 95 12.26 -5.66 6.32
C CYS A 95 11.55 -5.45 4.96
N ILE A 96 10.29 -5.03 5.00
CA ILE A 96 9.52 -4.72 3.77
C ILE A 96 9.39 -3.21 3.66
N VAL A 97 9.65 -2.69 2.46
CA VAL A 97 9.57 -1.28 2.11
C VAL A 97 8.38 -1.09 1.19
N ILE A 98 7.35 -0.38 1.67
CA ILE A 98 6.07 -0.22 0.94
C ILE A 98 5.78 1.26 0.72
N PRO A 99 5.36 1.68 -0.48
CA PRO A 99 4.87 3.04 -0.70
C PRO A 99 3.74 3.38 0.28
N PRO A 100 3.77 4.53 0.99
CA PRO A 100 2.81 4.82 2.06
C PRO A 100 1.35 4.79 1.64
N VAL A 101 1.03 5.26 0.42
CA VAL A 101 -0.34 5.25 -0.10
C VAL A 101 -0.83 3.81 -0.35
N VAL A 102 0.03 2.97 -0.93
CA VAL A 102 -0.24 1.54 -1.12
C VAL A 102 -0.47 0.87 0.24
N TYR A 103 0.41 1.14 1.21
CA TYR A 103 0.30 0.57 2.53
C TYR A 103 -0.95 1.03 3.28
N ALA A 104 -1.35 2.30 3.15
CA ALA A 104 -2.56 2.85 3.75
C ALA A 104 -3.82 2.14 3.23
N HIS A 105 -3.95 1.94 1.92
CA HIS A 105 -5.09 1.22 1.34
C HIS A 105 -5.10 -0.25 1.71
N PHE A 106 -3.94 -0.90 1.73
CA PHE A 106 -3.81 -2.29 2.18
C PHE A 106 -4.17 -2.45 3.67
N LEU A 107 -3.67 -1.58 4.55
CA LEU A 107 -3.97 -1.63 5.97
C LEU A 107 -5.44 -1.30 6.27
N SER A 108 -6.05 -0.39 5.49
CA SER A 108 -7.49 -0.13 5.55
C SER A 108 -8.28 -1.37 5.17
N PHE A 109 -7.90 -2.02 4.07
CA PHE A 109 -8.50 -3.29 3.65
C PHE A 109 -8.44 -4.33 4.78
N LEU A 110 -7.28 -4.52 5.43
CA LEU A 110 -7.14 -5.47 6.54
C LEU A 110 -8.05 -5.10 7.73
N CYS A 111 -8.14 -3.82 8.07
CA CYS A 111 -9.04 -3.36 9.13
C CYS A 111 -10.51 -3.67 8.80
N TYR A 112 -10.97 -3.36 7.59
CA TYR A 112 -12.35 -3.64 7.17
C TYR A 112 -12.63 -5.13 7.04
N TYR A 113 -11.65 -5.93 6.60
CA TYR A 113 -11.73 -7.38 6.55
C TYR A 113 -11.98 -7.96 7.95
N ASN A 114 -11.18 -7.57 8.94
CA ASN A 114 -11.35 -8.03 10.33
C ASN A 114 -12.61 -7.49 11.01
N LEU A 115 -13.15 -6.36 10.55
CA LEU A 115 -14.44 -5.83 11.00
C LEU A 115 -15.64 -6.47 10.28
N ASN A 116 -15.41 -7.37 9.31
CA ASN A 116 -16.44 -7.94 8.43
C ASN A 116 -17.25 -6.89 7.64
N ASP A 117 -16.66 -5.71 7.37
CA ASP A 117 -17.27 -4.68 6.52
C ASP A 117 -16.96 -4.97 5.04
N VAL A 118 -17.79 -5.82 4.43
CA VAL A 118 -17.60 -6.28 3.05
C VAL A 118 -17.62 -5.10 2.05
N ARG A 119 -18.40 -4.06 2.31
CA ARG A 119 -18.53 -2.91 1.41
C ARG A 119 -17.22 -2.12 1.39
N GLU A 120 -16.75 -1.73 2.57
CA GLU A 120 -15.53 -0.91 2.67
C GLU A 120 -14.25 -1.70 2.37
N CYS A 121 -14.29 -3.02 2.61
CA CYS A 121 -13.24 -3.94 2.15
C CYS A 121 -13.10 -3.93 0.62
N ARG A 122 -14.22 -3.99 -0.12
CA ARG A 122 -14.21 -3.88 -1.59
C ARG A 122 -13.74 -2.51 -2.08
N ASN A 123 -14.17 -1.44 -1.42
CA ASN A 123 -13.73 -0.08 -1.75
C ASN A 123 -12.21 0.04 -1.57
N SER A 124 -11.68 -0.40 -0.43
CA SER A 124 -10.24 -0.35 -0.13
C SER A 124 -9.43 -1.20 -1.10
N LEU A 125 -9.90 -2.39 -1.49
CA LEU A 125 -9.25 -3.23 -2.51
C LEU A 125 -9.26 -2.57 -3.90
N ARG A 126 -10.36 -1.90 -4.27
CA ARG A 126 -10.43 -1.14 -5.52
C ARG A 126 -9.43 0.00 -5.51
N ASP A 127 -9.36 0.76 -4.43
CA ASP A 127 -8.46 1.90 -4.30
C ASP A 127 -6.99 1.45 -4.29
N LEU A 128 -6.68 0.31 -3.67
CA LEU A 128 -5.37 -0.35 -3.77
C LEU A 128 -5.02 -0.71 -5.22
N LYS A 129 -5.95 -1.31 -5.97
CA LYS A 129 -5.73 -1.64 -7.40
C LYS A 129 -5.47 -0.40 -8.23
N LEU A 130 -6.25 0.66 -8.04
CA LEU A 130 -6.07 1.92 -8.76
C LEU A 130 -4.72 2.57 -8.43
N THR A 131 -4.33 2.57 -7.16
CA THR A 131 -3.04 3.12 -6.70
C THR A 131 -1.85 2.42 -7.36
N ILE A 132 -1.92 1.09 -7.50
CA ILE A 132 -0.86 0.30 -8.14
C ILE A 132 -0.89 0.46 -9.66
N ALA A 133 -2.07 0.44 -10.28
CA ALA A 133 -2.23 0.48 -11.74
C ALA A 133 -1.79 1.81 -12.36
N GLU A 134 -1.94 2.91 -11.62
CA GLU A 134 -1.52 4.22 -12.12
C GLU A 134 0.02 4.42 -12.03
N ASP A 135 0.77 3.44 -11.48
CA ASP A 135 2.25 3.38 -11.39
C ASP A 135 2.94 4.65 -10.81
N TYR A 136 2.18 5.65 -10.31
CA TYR A 136 2.63 7.00 -9.95
C TYR A 136 3.79 7.08 -8.94
N PHE A 137 4.04 6.01 -8.18
CA PHE A 137 5.04 5.95 -7.10
C PHE A 137 6.07 4.83 -7.30
N ILE A 138 5.99 4.13 -8.44
CA ILE A 138 6.55 2.80 -8.63
C ILE A 138 7.42 2.71 -9.90
N GLU A 139 7.37 3.71 -10.79
CA GLU A 139 7.94 3.66 -12.15
C GLU A 139 9.42 3.26 -12.24
N ASP A 140 10.25 3.50 -11.22
CA ASP A 140 11.70 3.26 -11.28
C ASP A 140 12.27 2.33 -10.19
N ASP A 141 11.44 1.73 -9.33
CA ASP A 141 11.92 0.82 -8.27
C ASP A 141 11.17 -0.51 -8.26
N ASP A 142 11.81 -1.53 -8.83
CA ASP A 142 11.32 -2.91 -8.87
C ASP A 142 10.96 -3.44 -7.46
N SER A 143 11.68 -3.00 -6.41
CA SER A 143 11.42 -3.35 -5.00
C SER A 143 10.10 -2.80 -4.48
N LEU A 144 9.82 -1.53 -4.77
CA LEU A 144 8.56 -0.90 -4.41
C LEU A 144 7.40 -1.49 -5.22
N LYS A 145 7.64 -1.79 -6.50
CA LYS A 145 6.67 -2.48 -7.35
C LYS A 145 6.31 -3.84 -6.80
N ALA A 146 7.31 -4.66 -6.51
CA ALA A 146 7.11 -5.99 -5.95
C ALA A 146 6.39 -5.95 -4.60
N SER A 147 6.78 -5.05 -3.69
CA SER A 147 6.13 -4.90 -2.39
C SER A 147 4.66 -4.47 -2.52
N SER A 148 4.35 -3.64 -3.51
CA SER A 148 2.98 -3.20 -3.82
C SER A 148 2.13 -4.34 -4.38
N TYR A 149 2.64 -5.08 -5.36
CA TYR A 149 1.97 -6.27 -5.90
C TYR A 149 1.85 -7.39 -4.87
N TYR A 150 2.77 -7.47 -3.90
CA TYR A 150 2.68 -8.40 -2.79
C TYR A 150 1.48 -8.06 -1.89
N CYS A 151 1.31 -6.80 -1.50
CA CYS A 151 0.12 -6.34 -0.76
C CYS A 151 -1.18 -6.65 -1.51
N LEU A 152 -1.22 -6.38 -2.82
CA LEU A 152 -2.37 -6.67 -3.66
C LEU A 152 -2.67 -8.18 -3.74
N GLY A 153 -1.64 -9.01 -3.93
CA GLY A 153 -1.78 -10.47 -3.96
C GLY A 153 -2.36 -11.01 -2.66
N THR A 154 -1.86 -10.55 -1.52
CA THR A 154 -2.36 -10.91 -0.19
C THR A 154 -3.82 -10.51 -0.01
N ALA A 155 -4.19 -9.27 -0.37
CA ALA A 155 -5.58 -8.81 -0.26
C ALA A 155 -6.54 -9.63 -1.14
N LEU A 156 -6.15 -9.92 -2.39
CA LEU A 156 -6.94 -10.73 -3.31
C LEU A 156 -7.13 -12.17 -2.78
N GLN A 157 -6.08 -12.76 -2.23
CA GLN A 157 -6.13 -14.09 -1.64
C GLN A 157 -7.11 -14.14 -0.45
N LEU A 158 -7.08 -13.14 0.44
CA LEU A 158 -8.00 -13.05 1.58
C LEU A 158 -9.47 -12.93 1.15
N THR A 159 -9.73 -12.32 0.00
CA THR A 159 -11.08 -12.24 -0.59
C THR A 159 -11.49 -13.49 -1.39
N GLY A 160 -10.60 -14.47 -1.57
CA GLY A 160 -10.84 -15.68 -2.34
C GLY A 160 -10.62 -15.54 -3.86
N ASP A 161 -10.18 -14.38 -4.36
CA ASP A 161 -9.81 -14.19 -5.78
C ASP A 161 -8.41 -14.75 -6.06
N ASN A 162 -8.30 -16.08 -5.99
CA ASN A 162 -7.05 -16.81 -6.13
C ASN A 162 -6.42 -16.65 -7.52
N VAL A 163 -7.23 -16.41 -8.56
CA VAL A 163 -6.73 -16.23 -9.93
C VAL A 163 -5.99 -14.90 -10.04
N SER A 164 -6.59 -13.81 -9.55
CA SER A 164 -5.95 -12.50 -9.57
C SER A 164 -4.78 -12.44 -8.58
N ALA A 165 -4.90 -13.08 -7.41
CA ALA A 165 -3.79 -13.18 -6.45
C ALA A 165 -2.56 -13.84 -7.09
N LYS A 166 -2.75 -14.97 -7.79
CA LYS A 166 -1.66 -15.66 -8.51
C LYS A 166 -1.02 -14.76 -9.56
N LYS A 167 -1.79 -13.96 -10.29
CA LYS A 167 -1.25 -13.00 -11.26
C LYS A 167 -0.39 -11.95 -10.56
N ALA A 168 -0.89 -11.34 -9.48
CA ALA A 168 -0.15 -10.36 -8.71
C ALA A 168 1.18 -10.93 -8.18
N PHE A 169 1.16 -12.12 -7.58
CA PHE A 169 2.40 -12.75 -7.11
C PHE A 169 3.34 -13.19 -8.24
N THR A 170 2.83 -13.47 -9.44
CA THR A 170 3.69 -13.74 -10.60
C THR A 170 4.48 -12.48 -10.98
N VAL A 171 3.87 -11.29 -10.88
CA VAL A 171 4.59 -10.02 -11.05
C VAL A 171 5.69 -9.88 -10.00
N VAL A 172 5.39 -10.13 -8.72
CA VAL A 172 6.40 -10.12 -7.64
C VAL A 172 7.58 -11.05 -7.96
N LYS A 173 7.29 -12.28 -8.40
CA LYS A 173 8.32 -13.27 -8.76
C LYS A 173 9.19 -12.83 -9.93
N ASN A 174 8.61 -12.18 -10.93
CA ASN A 174 9.35 -11.70 -12.10
C ASN A 174 10.28 -10.53 -11.74
N LEU A 175 9.86 -9.68 -10.79
CA LEU A 175 10.65 -8.55 -10.29
C LEU A 175 11.73 -8.98 -9.29
N PHE A 176 11.48 -10.05 -8.51
CA PHE A 176 12.43 -10.65 -7.58
C PHE A 176 12.63 -12.14 -7.87
N PRO A 177 13.47 -12.51 -8.84
CA PRO A 177 13.73 -13.91 -9.18
C PRO A 177 14.56 -14.67 -8.12
N TYR A 178 14.88 -14.05 -6.97
CA TYR A 178 15.71 -14.68 -5.94
C TYR A 178 14.98 -15.79 -5.15
N PRO A 179 15.64 -16.93 -4.86
CA PRO A 179 15.03 -18.11 -4.24
C PRO A 179 14.43 -17.89 -2.83
N SER A 180 14.88 -16.87 -2.10
CA SER A 180 14.44 -16.56 -0.73
C SER A 180 12.96 -16.16 -0.66
N LEU A 181 12.41 -15.52 -1.69
CA LEU A 181 10.98 -15.23 -1.84
C LEU A 181 10.18 -16.42 -2.40
N MET A 182 10.82 -17.35 -3.12
CA MET A 182 10.16 -18.56 -3.65
C MET A 182 9.85 -19.61 -2.57
N LEU A 183 10.77 -19.85 -1.62
CA LEU A 183 10.51 -20.70 -0.44
C LEU A 183 9.32 -20.18 0.40
N PHE A 184 9.08 -18.87 0.35
CA PHE A 184 8.01 -18.18 1.05
C PHE A 184 6.63 -18.37 0.39
N MET A 185 6.56 -18.24 -0.94
CA MET A 185 5.33 -18.54 -1.70
C MET A 185 4.89 -20.01 -1.57
N GLU A 186 5.83 -20.95 -1.45
CA GLU A 186 5.52 -22.37 -1.23
C GLU A 186 4.95 -22.66 0.16
N ARG A 187 5.39 -21.93 1.19
CA ARG A 187 4.89 -22.11 2.58
C ARG A 187 3.45 -21.61 2.74
N TYR A 188 3.08 -20.52 2.04
CA TYR A 188 1.71 -20.01 2.02
C TYR A 188 0.73 -20.91 1.25
N LYS A 189 1.21 -21.60 0.20
CA LYS A 189 0.45 -22.64 -0.52
C LYS A 189 0.01 -23.79 0.41
N ARG A 190 0.83 -24.11 1.43
CA ARG A 190 0.48 -25.12 2.46
C ARG A 190 -0.57 -24.62 3.44
N LEU A 191 -0.56 -23.34 3.82
CA LEU A 191 -1.55 -22.77 4.75
C LEU A 191 -2.94 -22.64 4.11
N SER A 192 -3.03 -22.32 2.80
CA SER A 192 -4.31 -22.32 2.08
C SER A 192 -4.92 -23.73 1.94
N LEU A 193 -4.10 -24.78 1.91
CA LEU A 193 -4.56 -26.17 1.85
C LEU A 193 -5.06 -26.69 3.21
N ILE A 194 -4.54 -26.17 4.32
CA ILE A 194 -4.96 -26.53 5.68
C ILE A 194 -6.27 -25.83 6.06
N ALA A 195 -6.54 -24.64 5.52
CA ALA A 195 -7.79 -23.91 5.75
C ALA A 195 -8.98 -24.41 4.89
N SER A 196 -8.74 -25.35 3.97
CA SER A 196 -9.76 -25.96 3.09
C SER A 196 -9.93 -27.47 3.31
N SER A 197 -9.40 -27.99 4.41
CA SER A 197 -9.59 -29.35 4.95
C SER A 197 -10.23 -29.29 6.32
#